data_AF-A0A0B2UPK9-F1
#
_entry.id   AF-A0A0B2UPK9-F1
#
_cell.length_a   1.000
_cell.length_b   1.000
_cell.length_c   1.000
_cell.angle_alpha   90.00
_cell.angle_beta   90.00
_cell.angle_gamma   90.00
#
_symmetry.space_group_name_H-M   'P 1'
#
loop_
_entity.id
_entity.type
_entity.pdbx_description
1 polymer ?
#
loop_
_entity_poly.entity_id
_entity_poly.type
_entity_poly.pdbx_seq_one_letter_code
_entity_poly.pdbx_strand_id
1 'polypeptide(L)'
;MAPRTKCVSCKPVEPIPDISAVKEFLDGGPPYWRMLLSYDRNELKSVLTQLGMKFTLPYRFQVSNMVGEIVLPAFVGKPGYEYIALLLGKLEHLAKIGDIQQWTSFGNECVKELGVIGRNQDVQMRFTCDVLDKWHRLFPVVPGDAAIFVHVTQELQKTVQSLVQASLTMPPSSMDTIGSMMLQTVAFFINTTEWEFILKSSPKLKSPFLDVAKVLAAYMTSDAAMKKKVAEGAWFQIMHSTFEDSSAKRRNDGSSVRDHSKLLISRSHFLRLLRLIKVRD
;
A
#
# COMPACT_ATOMS: atom_id res chain seq x y z
N MET A 1 -26.81 0.85 24.64
CA MET A 1 -26.10 1.82 23.77
C MET A 1 -25.16 1.03 22.87
N ALA A 2 -25.51 0.89 21.59
CA ALA A 2 -24.71 0.13 20.61
C ALA A 2 -23.67 1.05 19.93
N PRO A 3 -22.45 0.57 19.63
CA PRO A 3 -21.46 1.35 18.92
C PRO A 3 -21.86 1.46 17.44
N ARG A 4 -21.92 2.69 16.92
CA ARG A 4 -22.10 2.98 15.51
C ARG A 4 -20.83 2.60 14.75
N THR A 5 -20.76 1.39 14.22
CA THR A 5 -19.84 1.06 13.13
C THR A 5 -20.28 1.84 11.88
N LYS A 6 -19.54 2.89 11.53
CA LYS A 6 -19.62 3.46 10.18
C LYS A 6 -19.01 2.45 9.21
N CYS A 7 -19.83 1.53 8.74
CA CYS A 7 -19.50 0.68 7.60
C CYS A 7 -19.60 1.54 6.35
N VAL A 8 -18.46 1.90 5.75
CA VAL A 8 -18.46 2.44 4.38
C VAL A 8 -18.75 1.25 3.47
N SER A 9 -20.00 1.18 3.01
CA SER A 9 -20.47 0.19 2.05
C SER A 9 -19.73 0.36 0.72
N CYS A 10 -18.65 -0.40 0.51
CA CYS A 10 -18.09 -0.63 -0.82
C CYS A 10 -18.84 -1.79 -1.47
N LYS A 11 -19.96 -1.51 -2.17
CA LYS A 11 -20.50 -2.45 -3.15
C LYS A 11 -19.62 -2.38 -4.42
N PRO A 12 -19.10 -3.50 -4.93
CA PRO A 12 -18.53 -3.56 -6.25
C PRO A 12 -19.66 -3.84 -7.25
N VAL A 13 -20.08 -2.80 -7.96
CA VAL A 13 -20.70 -2.92 -9.27
C VAL A 13 -20.19 -1.69 -10.01
N GLU A 14 -19.44 -1.86 -11.10
CA GLU A 14 -19.24 -0.75 -12.04
C GLU A 14 -20.64 -0.25 -12.41
N PRO A 15 -21.05 0.95 -11.93
CA PRO A 15 -22.33 1.46 -12.37
C PRO A 15 -22.16 1.69 -13.87
N ILE A 16 -23.12 1.21 -14.67
CA ILE A 16 -23.32 1.74 -16.02
C ILE A 16 -23.21 3.27 -15.87
N PRO A 17 -22.27 3.94 -16.57
CA PRO A 17 -22.02 5.35 -16.32
C PRO A 17 -23.35 6.09 -16.50
N ASP A 18 -23.73 6.88 -15.50
CA ASP A 18 -24.93 7.71 -15.52
C ASP A 18 -25.00 8.43 -16.87
N ILE A 19 -26.15 8.38 -17.55
CA ILE A 19 -26.35 9.03 -18.85
C ILE A 19 -25.95 10.50 -18.78
N SER A 20 -26.12 11.14 -17.62
CA SER A 20 -25.68 12.51 -17.34
C SER A 20 -24.16 12.65 -17.37
N ALA A 21 -23.43 11.71 -16.76
CA ALA A 21 -21.97 11.66 -16.77
C ALA A 21 -21.41 11.28 -18.16
N VAL A 22 -22.10 10.42 -18.91
CA VAL A 22 -21.76 10.09 -20.30
C VAL A 22 -21.99 11.31 -21.21
N LYS A 23 -23.09 12.04 -21.03
CA LYS A 23 -23.34 13.30 -21.74
C LYS A 23 -22.28 14.34 -21.43
N GLU A 24 -21.97 14.60 -20.15
CA GLU A 24 -20.92 15.52 -19.75
C GLU A 24 -19.54 15.13 -20.34
N PHE A 25 -19.26 13.83 -20.43
CA PHE A 25 -18.05 13.29 -21.06
C PHE A 25 -18.01 13.47 -22.58
N LEU A 26 -19.13 13.26 -23.27
CA LEU A 26 -19.26 13.46 -24.71
C LEU A 26 -19.32 14.95 -25.08
N ASP A 27 -19.91 15.79 -24.22
CA ASP A 27 -20.11 17.23 -24.39
C ASP A 27 -18.87 18.05 -23.99
N GLY A 28 -17.92 17.46 -23.24
CA GLY A 28 -16.73 18.15 -22.69
C GLY A 28 -15.77 18.78 -23.71
N GLY A 29 -15.94 18.52 -25.01
CA GLY A 29 -15.14 19.10 -26.08
C GLY A 29 -13.66 18.69 -26.05
N PRO A 30 -12.86 19.09 -27.06
CA PRO A 30 -11.47 18.65 -27.22
C PRO A 30 -10.56 18.90 -25.99
N PRO A 31 -10.68 20.01 -25.23
CA PRO A 31 -9.86 20.23 -24.04
C PRO A 31 -10.12 19.20 -22.94
N TYR A 32 -11.39 18.86 -22.66
CA TYR A 32 -11.71 17.86 -21.64
C TYR A 32 -11.09 16.50 -21.97
N TRP A 33 -11.19 16.06 -23.22
CA TRP A 33 -10.57 14.80 -23.68
C TRP A 33 -9.04 14.80 -23.57
N ARG A 34 -8.38 15.91 -23.92
CA ARG A 34 -6.92 16.04 -23.74
C ARG A 34 -6.52 15.91 -22.28
N MET A 35 -7.26 16.52 -21.36
CA MET A 35 -7.00 16.38 -19.92
C MET A 35 -7.19 14.93 -19.45
N LEU A 36 -8.18 14.19 -19.96
CA LEU A 36 -8.39 12.79 -19.57
C LEU A 36 -7.26 11.88 -20.05
N LEU A 37 -6.76 12.09 -21.27
CA LEU A 37 -5.79 11.21 -21.92
C LEU A 37 -4.33 11.57 -21.59
N SER A 38 -4.04 12.84 -21.32
CA SER A 38 -2.67 13.29 -21.08
C SER A 38 -2.15 12.90 -19.69
N TYR A 39 -0.90 12.49 -19.63
CA TYR A 39 -0.11 12.36 -18.40
C TYR A 39 1.01 13.41 -18.34
N ASP A 40 1.09 14.32 -19.31
CA ASP A 40 2.02 15.44 -19.26
C ASP A 40 1.47 16.54 -18.34
N ARG A 41 2.23 16.85 -17.31
CA ARG A 41 1.82 17.83 -16.30
C ARG A 41 1.61 19.23 -16.87
N ASN A 42 2.45 19.67 -17.81
CA ASN A 42 2.37 21.02 -18.36
C ASN A 42 1.13 21.14 -19.25
N GLU A 43 0.81 20.09 -20.00
CA GLU A 43 -0.45 19.99 -20.75
C GLU A 43 -1.65 20.00 -19.81
N LEU A 44 -1.65 19.21 -18.73
CA LEU A 44 -2.75 19.20 -17.76
C LEU A 44 -3.01 20.58 -17.16
N LYS A 45 -1.97 21.32 -16.77
CA LYS A 45 -2.11 22.70 -16.26
C LYS A 45 -2.67 23.64 -17.31
N SER A 46 -2.17 23.55 -18.55
CA SER A 46 -2.64 24.37 -19.67
C SER A 46 -4.13 24.14 -19.94
N VAL A 47 -4.55 22.88 -20.01
CA VAL A 47 -5.93 22.50 -20.29
C VAL A 47 -6.87 22.85 -19.13
N LEU A 48 -6.46 22.67 -17.88
CA LEU A 48 -7.27 23.10 -16.73
C LEU A 48 -7.47 24.62 -16.68
N THR A 49 -6.46 25.38 -17.11
CA THR A 49 -6.57 26.83 -17.26
C THR A 49 -7.59 27.19 -18.34
N GLN A 50 -7.61 26.47 -19.47
CA GLN A 50 -8.60 26.65 -20.54
C GLN A 50 -10.02 26.29 -20.11
N LEU A 51 -10.18 25.29 -19.25
CA LEU A 51 -11.48 24.88 -18.69
C LEU A 51 -11.96 25.77 -17.52
N GLY A 52 -11.18 26.79 -17.15
CA GLY A 52 -11.56 27.76 -16.12
C GLY A 52 -11.69 27.16 -14.73
N MET A 53 -10.96 26.08 -14.42
CA MET A 53 -11.02 25.33 -13.15
C MET A 53 -12.41 24.79 -12.78
N LYS A 54 -13.40 24.84 -13.67
CA LYS A 54 -14.71 24.20 -13.45
C LYS A 54 -14.63 22.76 -13.92
N PHE A 55 -13.95 21.93 -13.13
CA PHE A 55 -13.75 20.53 -13.47
C PHE A 55 -14.10 19.65 -12.29
N THR A 56 -15.06 18.74 -12.51
CA THR A 56 -15.36 17.66 -11.57
C THR A 56 -14.58 16.43 -12.00
N LEU A 57 -13.80 15.86 -11.07
CA LEU A 57 -13.02 14.65 -11.32
C LEU A 57 -13.95 13.51 -11.78
N PRO A 58 -13.74 12.91 -12.97
CA PRO A 58 -14.55 11.82 -13.44
C PRO A 58 -14.48 10.65 -12.47
N TYR A 59 -15.61 9.99 -12.25
CA TYR A 59 -15.75 8.87 -11.32
C TYR A 59 -14.72 7.74 -11.54
N ARG A 60 -14.19 7.60 -12.77
CA ARG A 60 -13.15 6.63 -13.11
C ARG A 60 -11.80 6.91 -12.44
N PHE A 61 -11.49 8.17 -12.15
CA PHE A 61 -10.27 8.57 -11.45
C PHE A 61 -10.50 8.54 -9.94
N GLN A 62 -10.55 7.34 -9.38
CA GLN A 62 -10.54 7.16 -7.94
C GLN A 62 -9.14 7.43 -7.40
N VAL A 63 -9.03 8.15 -6.28
CA VAL A 63 -7.76 8.39 -5.59
C VAL A 63 -7.49 7.22 -4.65
N SER A 64 -6.25 6.72 -4.60
CA SER A 64 -5.83 5.73 -3.60
C SER A 64 -6.13 6.24 -2.20
N ASN A 65 -6.87 5.48 -1.39
CA ASN A 65 -7.15 5.85 0.00
C ASN A 65 -5.85 6.07 0.79
N MET A 66 -4.80 5.31 0.47
CA MET A 66 -3.52 5.38 1.17
C MET A 66 -2.89 6.77 1.09
N VAL A 67 -2.87 7.36 -0.11
CA VAL A 67 -2.29 8.69 -0.35
C VAL A 67 -3.33 9.79 -0.16
N GLY A 68 -4.56 9.56 -0.63
CA GLY A 68 -5.66 10.53 -0.63
C GLY A 68 -6.05 11.00 0.76
N GLU A 69 -6.09 10.09 1.75
CA GLU A 69 -6.47 10.42 3.13
C GLU A 69 -5.52 11.42 3.82
N ILE A 70 -4.25 11.48 3.40
CA ILE A 70 -3.30 12.45 3.96
C ILE A 70 -3.20 13.70 3.09
N VAL A 71 -3.18 13.51 1.77
CA VAL A 71 -2.87 14.60 0.86
C VAL A 71 -4.10 15.50 0.65
N LEU A 72 -5.27 14.93 0.34
CA LEU A 72 -6.44 15.72 -0.05
C LEU A 72 -6.95 16.66 1.04
N PRO A 73 -6.99 16.29 2.35
CA PRO A 73 -7.42 17.20 3.41
C PRO A 73 -6.63 18.51 3.46
N ALA A 74 -5.35 18.50 3.08
CA ALA A 74 -4.50 19.69 3.09
C ALA A 74 -4.86 20.72 2.01
N PHE A 75 -5.67 20.32 1.02
CA PHE A 75 -6.10 21.15 -0.11
C PHE A 75 -7.59 21.50 -0.09
N VAL A 76 -8.36 21.00 0.88
CA VAL A 76 -9.80 21.30 0.99
C VAL A 76 -10.02 22.82 1.06
N GLY A 77 -10.86 23.34 0.17
CA GLY A 77 -11.17 24.77 0.06
C GLY A 77 -10.06 25.63 -0.55
N LYS A 78 -8.96 25.04 -1.03
CA LYS A 78 -7.87 25.78 -1.69
C LYS A 78 -7.97 25.69 -3.21
N PRO A 79 -7.56 26.75 -3.94
CA PRO A 79 -7.40 26.67 -5.39
C PRO A 79 -6.36 25.58 -5.72
N GLY A 80 -6.77 24.60 -6.52
CA GLY A 80 -5.92 23.46 -6.90
C GLY A 80 -6.31 22.11 -6.30
N TYR A 81 -7.34 22.02 -5.44
CA TYR A 81 -7.85 20.74 -4.94
C TYR A 81 -8.16 19.74 -6.06
N GLU A 82 -8.94 20.17 -7.06
CA GLU A 82 -9.36 19.32 -8.18
C GLU A 82 -8.18 18.89 -9.05
N TYR A 83 -7.19 19.76 -9.22
CA TYR A 83 -5.95 19.44 -9.93
C TYR A 83 -5.14 18.37 -9.19
N ILE A 84 -4.94 18.52 -7.87
CA ILE A 84 -4.25 17.51 -7.06
C ILE A 84 -5.02 16.19 -7.05
N ALA A 85 -6.35 16.23 -6.92
CA ALA A 85 -7.20 15.05 -6.99
C ALA A 85 -7.10 14.34 -8.36
N LEU A 86 -7.01 15.11 -9.46
CA LEU A 86 -6.78 14.57 -10.80
C LEU A 86 -5.42 13.88 -10.93
N LEU A 87 -4.36 14.51 -10.43
CA LEU A 87 -3.02 13.90 -10.45
C LEU A 87 -3.00 12.58 -9.68
N LEU A 88 -3.54 12.55 -8.45
CA LEU A 88 -3.59 11.34 -7.64
C LEU A 88 -4.49 10.26 -8.27
N GLY A 89 -5.61 10.65 -8.87
CA GLY A 89 -6.51 9.73 -9.57
C GLY A 89 -5.87 9.13 -10.83
N LYS A 90 -5.12 9.93 -11.59
CA LYS A 90 -4.33 9.45 -12.74
C LYS A 90 -3.23 8.48 -12.32
N LEU A 91 -2.56 8.76 -11.21
CA LEU A 91 -1.55 7.87 -10.63
C LEU A 91 -2.17 6.52 -10.19
N GLU A 92 -3.39 6.55 -9.64
CA GLU A 92 -4.15 5.32 -9.34
C GLU A 92 -4.56 4.59 -10.61
N HIS A 93 -4.92 5.30 -11.67
CA HIS A 93 -5.24 4.68 -12.95
C HIS A 93 -4.03 3.97 -13.57
N LEU A 94 -2.85 4.62 -13.63
CA LEU A 94 -1.61 4.00 -14.14
C LEU A 94 -1.26 2.72 -13.40
N ALA A 95 -1.53 2.71 -12.10
CA ALA A 95 -1.34 1.51 -11.30
C ALA A 95 -2.31 0.39 -11.61
N LYS A 96 -3.59 0.72 -11.84
CA LYS A 96 -4.62 -0.28 -12.20
C LYS A 96 -4.32 -0.94 -13.53
N ILE A 97 -3.78 -0.19 -14.50
CA ILE A 97 -3.36 -0.74 -15.80
C ILE A 97 -2.00 -1.45 -15.76
N GLY A 98 -1.23 -1.28 -14.68
CA GLY A 98 0.07 -1.91 -14.50
C GLY A 98 1.24 -1.25 -15.24
N ASP A 99 1.10 0.00 -15.67
CA ASP A 99 2.19 0.76 -16.32
C ASP A 99 3.12 1.38 -15.26
N ILE A 100 4.07 0.58 -14.77
CA ILE A 100 4.95 0.96 -13.66
C ILE A 100 5.97 2.04 -14.07
N GLN A 101 6.40 2.05 -15.33
CA GLN A 101 7.38 3.04 -15.82
C GLN A 101 6.75 4.43 -15.86
N GLN A 102 5.58 4.56 -16.47
CA GLN A 102 4.85 5.82 -16.51
C GLN A 102 4.38 6.23 -15.11
N TRP A 103 3.95 5.26 -14.29
CA TRP A 103 3.59 5.49 -12.89
C TRP A 103 4.74 6.14 -12.12
N THR A 104 5.96 5.63 -12.25
CA THR A 104 7.13 6.14 -11.51
C THR A 104 7.49 7.55 -11.95
N SER A 105 7.55 7.80 -13.26
CA SER A 105 7.83 9.13 -13.81
C SER A 105 6.78 10.16 -13.39
N PHE A 106 5.50 9.81 -13.57
CA PHE A 106 4.38 10.68 -13.22
C PHE A 106 4.24 10.88 -11.70
N GLY A 107 4.50 9.85 -10.91
CA GLY A 107 4.50 9.91 -9.45
C GLY A 107 5.53 10.89 -8.90
N ASN A 108 6.75 10.91 -9.46
CA ASN A 108 7.77 11.89 -9.10
C ASN A 108 7.33 13.33 -9.41
N GLU A 109 6.67 13.55 -10.53
CA GLU A 109 6.09 14.86 -10.86
C GLU A 109 4.93 15.22 -9.92
N CYS A 110 4.08 14.25 -9.54
CA CYS A 110 3.03 14.46 -8.54
C CYS A 110 3.61 14.92 -7.20
N VAL A 111 4.65 14.26 -6.69
CA VAL A 111 5.30 14.63 -5.43
C VAL A 111 5.89 16.04 -5.49
N LYS A 112 6.46 16.47 -6.63
CA LYS A 112 6.94 17.84 -6.83
C LYS A 112 5.81 18.86 -6.73
N GLU A 113 4.64 18.56 -7.30
CA GLU A 113 3.47 19.44 -7.29
C GLU A 113 2.85 19.60 -5.89
N LEU A 114 3.02 18.61 -5.01
CA LEU A 114 2.60 18.71 -3.61
C LEU A 114 3.46 19.68 -2.78
N GLY A 115 4.57 20.18 -3.33
CA GLY A 115 5.41 21.19 -2.69
C GLY A 115 5.92 20.73 -1.32
N VAL A 116 5.64 21.50 -0.27
CA VAL A 116 6.04 21.17 1.12
C VAL A 116 5.40 19.88 1.61
N ILE A 117 4.15 19.59 1.20
CA ILE A 117 3.44 18.37 1.60
C ILE A 117 4.12 17.14 1.00
N GLY A 118 4.61 17.22 -0.24
CA GLY A 118 5.34 16.12 -0.90
C GLY A 118 6.71 15.84 -0.28
N ARG A 119 7.29 16.79 0.47
CA ARG A 119 8.53 16.59 1.22
C ARG A 119 8.29 15.96 2.60
N ASN A 120 7.04 15.85 3.02
CA ASN A 120 6.72 15.17 4.27
C ASN A 120 7.07 13.69 4.13
N GLN A 121 7.89 13.20 5.05
CA GLN A 121 8.35 11.82 5.03
C GLN A 121 7.20 10.81 5.13
N ASP A 122 6.15 11.09 5.93
CA ASP A 122 4.96 10.23 6.02
C ASP A 122 4.24 10.12 4.66
N VAL A 123 4.12 11.23 3.94
CA VAL A 123 3.53 11.25 2.58
C VAL A 123 4.37 10.41 1.64
N GLN A 124 5.69 10.62 1.58
CA GLN A 124 6.58 9.83 0.72
C GLN A 124 6.50 8.33 1.02
N MET A 125 6.40 7.97 2.30
CA MET A 125 6.26 6.58 2.73
C MET A 125 4.96 5.95 2.22
N ARG A 126 3.86 6.69 2.23
CA ARG A 126 2.57 6.21 1.73
C ARG A 126 2.53 6.07 0.22
N PHE A 127 3.19 6.95 -0.53
CA PHE A 127 3.37 6.77 -1.97
C PHE A 127 4.12 5.46 -2.26
N THR A 128 5.20 5.16 -1.54
CA THR A 128 5.93 3.89 -1.73
C THR A 128 5.12 2.67 -1.31
N CYS A 129 4.33 2.76 -0.22
CA CYS A 129 3.44 1.68 0.18
C CYS A 129 2.38 1.37 -0.88
N ASP A 130 1.84 2.41 -1.51
CA ASP A 130 0.87 2.28 -2.59
C ASP A 130 1.49 1.52 -3.78
N VAL A 131 2.73 1.85 -4.18
CA VAL A 131 3.49 1.09 -5.20
C VAL A 131 3.64 -0.38 -4.83
N LEU A 132 4.02 -0.67 -3.59
CA LEU A 132 4.23 -2.05 -3.15
C LEU A 132 2.92 -2.85 -3.20
N ASP A 133 1.82 -2.27 -2.70
CA ASP A 133 0.50 -2.92 -2.76
C ASP A 133 0.12 -3.25 -4.21
N LYS A 134 0.44 -2.36 -5.15
CA LYS A 134 0.18 -2.54 -6.59
C LYS A 134 1.07 -3.61 -7.20
N TRP A 135 2.38 -3.59 -6.89
CA TRP A 135 3.31 -4.64 -7.30
C TRP A 135 2.83 -6.01 -6.82
N HIS A 136 2.37 -6.13 -5.57
CA HIS A 136 1.83 -7.38 -5.02
C HIS A 136 0.60 -7.90 -5.76
N ARG A 137 -0.27 -7.01 -6.27
CA ARG A 137 -1.43 -7.39 -7.09
C ARG A 137 -1.04 -7.86 -8.48
N LEU A 138 0.01 -7.28 -9.06
CA LEU A 138 0.47 -7.59 -10.42
C LEU A 138 1.38 -8.83 -10.45
N PHE A 139 2.08 -9.13 -9.35
CA PHE A 139 2.97 -10.30 -9.19
C PHE A 139 2.43 -11.62 -9.79
N PRO A 140 1.15 -12.00 -9.59
CA PRO A 140 0.62 -13.27 -10.10
C PRO A 140 0.23 -13.26 -11.58
N VAL A 141 0.14 -12.08 -12.21
CA VAL A 141 -0.54 -11.84 -13.49
C VAL A 141 0.43 -11.27 -14.52
N VAL A 142 1.72 -11.59 -14.45
CA VAL A 142 2.67 -11.25 -15.52
C VAL A 142 2.88 -12.45 -16.44
N PRO A 143 2.04 -12.64 -17.48
CA PRO A 143 2.42 -13.40 -18.65
C PRO A 143 3.13 -12.45 -19.63
N GLY A 144 4.40 -12.71 -19.93
CA GLY A 144 4.97 -12.26 -21.21
C GLY A 144 6.31 -11.55 -21.17
N ASP A 145 6.70 -10.85 -20.09
CA ASP A 145 7.95 -10.08 -20.12
C ASP A 145 8.73 -10.13 -18.79
N ALA A 146 9.38 -11.28 -18.55
CA ALA A 146 10.14 -11.54 -17.34
C ALA A 146 11.27 -10.52 -17.11
N ALA A 147 11.85 -9.96 -18.18
CA ALA A 147 12.95 -9.01 -18.07
C ALA A 147 12.51 -7.65 -17.49
N ILE A 148 11.36 -7.13 -17.95
CA ILE A 148 10.79 -5.88 -17.43
C ILE A 148 10.39 -6.05 -15.96
N PHE A 149 9.75 -7.17 -15.63
CA PHE A 149 9.35 -7.46 -14.26
C PHE A 149 10.54 -7.60 -13.30
N VAL A 150 11.62 -8.27 -13.74
CA VAL A 150 12.87 -8.37 -12.96
C VAL A 150 13.49 -7.00 -12.76
N HIS A 151 13.59 -6.18 -13.80
CA HIS A 151 14.17 -4.84 -13.69
C HIS A 151 13.37 -3.94 -12.73
N VAL A 152 12.04 -3.94 -12.85
CA VAL A 152 11.14 -3.22 -11.94
C VAL A 152 11.30 -3.70 -10.50
N THR A 153 11.39 -5.02 -10.30
CA THR A 153 11.56 -5.61 -8.97
C THR A 153 12.89 -5.20 -8.34
N GLN A 154 13.98 -5.14 -9.12
CA GLN A 154 15.29 -4.69 -8.65
C GLN A 154 15.32 -3.21 -8.26
N GLU A 155 14.69 -2.34 -9.06
CA GLU A 155 14.59 -0.91 -8.72
C GLU A 155 13.72 -0.70 -7.47
N LEU A 156 12.58 -1.40 -7.38
CA LEU A 156 11.72 -1.34 -6.21
C LEU A 156 12.43 -1.86 -4.96
N GLN A 157 13.26 -2.89 -5.07
CA GLN A 157 14.06 -3.41 -3.97
C GLN A 157 14.97 -2.34 -3.35
N LYS A 158 15.69 -1.55 -4.16
CA LYS A 158 16.52 -0.45 -3.66
C LYS A 158 15.69 0.59 -2.92
N THR A 159 14.53 0.95 -3.47
CA THR A 159 13.59 1.90 -2.85
C THR A 159 13.05 1.37 -1.53
N VAL A 160 12.67 0.09 -1.45
CA VAL A 160 12.14 -0.53 -0.23
C VAL A 160 13.22 -0.59 0.86
N GLN A 161 14.45 -0.95 0.51
CA GLN A 161 15.55 -0.99 1.49
C GLN A 161 15.88 0.40 2.06
N SER A 162 15.89 1.45 1.23
CA SER A 162 16.10 2.82 1.71
C SER A 162 14.95 3.32 2.59
N LEU A 163 13.72 2.91 2.27
CA LEU A 163 12.51 3.17 3.05
C LEU A 163 12.60 2.58 4.47
N VAL A 164 13.07 1.33 4.56
CA VAL A 164 13.30 0.65 5.84
C VAL A 164 14.28 1.44 6.70
N GLN A 165 15.37 1.95 6.12
CA GLN A 165 16.32 2.80 6.86
C GLN A 165 15.69 4.12 7.29
N ALA A 166 14.92 4.77 6.39
CA ALA A 166 14.23 6.01 6.69
C ALA A 166 13.19 5.85 7.82
N SER A 167 12.55 4.68 7.92
CA SER A 167 11.58 4.40 9.00
C SER A 167 12.19 4.40 10.40
N LEU A 168 13.51 4.14 10.53
CA LEU A 168 14.21 4.13 11.81
C LEU A 168 14.33 5.51 12.46
N THR A 169 14.20 6.58 11.67
CA THR A 169 14.34 7.97 12.14
C THR A 169 12.99 8.69 12.25
N MET A 170 11.89 8.00 11.98
CA MET A 170 10.56 8.60 11.99
C MET A 170 9.99 8.81 13.40
N PRO A 171 9.16 9.85 13.59
CA PRO A 171 8.53 10.13 14.86
C PRO A 171 7.47 9.07 15.23
N PRO A 172 7.18 8.87 16.53
CA PRO A 172 6.14 7.94 16.98
C PRO A 172 4.73 8.22 16.44
N SER A 173 4.45 9.45 15.99
CA SER A 173 3.18 9.81 15.36
C SER A 173 2.93 9.12 14.02
N SER A 174 3.97 8.55 13.39
CA SER A 174 3.87 7.84 12.10
C SER A 174 3.80 6.32 12.25
N MET A 175 3.59 5.80 13.46
CA MET A 175 3.60 4.35 13.73
C MET A 175 2.56 3.58 12.90
N ASP A 176 1.39 4.15 12.63
CA ASP A 176 0.37 3.50 11.78
C ASP A 176 0.85 3.37 10.32
N THR A 177 1.49 4.42 9.79
CA THR A 177 2.11 4.42 8.46
C THR A 177 3.23 3.39 8.39
N ILE A 178 4.11 3.34 9.40
CA ILE A 178 5.18 2.35 9.50
C ILE A 178 4.62 0.92 9.59
N GLY A 179 3.54 0.71 10.35
CA GLY A 179 2.89 -0.59 10.47
C GLY A 179 2.30 -1.09 9.15
N SER A 180 1.60 -0.23 8.41
CA SER A 180 1.06 -0.58 7.09
C SER A 180 2.17 -0.83 6.06
N MET A 181 3.26 -0.06 6.14
CA MET A 181 4.44 -0.26 5.32
C MET A 181 5.09 -1.61 5.60
N MET A 182 5.29 -1.95 6.88
CA MET A 182 5.96 -3.18 7.28
C MET A 182 5.27 -4.42 6.74
N LEU A 183 3.94 -4.45 6.67
CA LEU A 183 3.22 -5.55 6.00
C LEU A 183 3.63 -5.70 4.53
N GLN A 184 3.59 -4.60 3.77
CA GLN A 184 3.87 -4.59 2.33
C GLN A 184 5.35 -4.88 2.03
N THR A 185 6.25 -4.27 2.82
CA THR A 185 7.71 -4.44 2.73
C THR A 185 8.13 -5.87 3.07
N VAL A 186 7.61 -6.44 4.17
CA VAL A 186 7.94 -7.80 4.55
C VAL A 186 7.44 -8.81 3.52
N ALA A 187 6.20 -8.63 3.03
CA ALA A 187 5.67 -9.47 1.96
C ALA A 187 6.54 -9.38 0.69
N PHE A 188 7.03 -8.18 0.35
CA PHE A 188 7.92 -7.97 -0.79
C PHE A 188 9.21 -8.79 -0.64
N PHE A 189 9.90 -8.65 0.50
CA PHE A 189 11.14 -9.40 0.74
C PHE A 189 10.94 -10.92 0.75
N ILE A 190 9.82 -11.41 1.28
CA ILE A 190 9.49 -12.84 1.23
C ILE A 190 9.32 -13.29 -0.23
N ASN A 191 8.54 -12.55 -1.03
CA ASN A 191 8.26 -12.89 -2.43
C ASN A 191 9.51 -12.80 -3.33
N THR A 192 10.46 -11.94 -2.99
CA THR A 192 11.74 -11.81 -3.71
C THR A 192 12.88 -12.62 -3.09
N THR A 193 12.60 -13.46 -2.09
CA THR A 193 13.58 -14.35 -1.42
C THR A 193 14.76 -13.63 -0.77
N GLU A 194 14.55 -12.41 -0.27
CA GLU A 194 15.56 -11.55 0.36
C GLU A 194 15.85 -11.98 1.82
N TRP A 195 16.12 -13.26 2.03
CA TRP A 195 16.26 -13.88 3.36
C TRP A 195 17.41 -13.29 4.17
N GLU A 196 18.55 -13.02 3.53
CA GLU A 196 19.70 -12.41 4.20
C GLU A 196 19.39 -11.01 4.74
N PHE A 197 18.69 -10.19 3.94
CA PHE A 197 18.31 -8.85 4.36
C PHE A 197 17.35 -8.90 5.55
N ILE A 198 16.36 -9.80 5.51
CA ILE A 198 15.42 -10.02 6.62
C ILE A 198 16.17 -10.39 7.91
N LEU A 199 17.12 -11.32 7.84
CA LEU A 199 17.89 -11.76 9.02
C LEU A 199 18.81 -10.65 9.56
N LYS A 200 19.42 -9.86 8.69
CA LYS A 200 20.32 -8.75 9.06
C LYS A 200 19.57 -7.45 9.44
N SER A 201 18.24 -7.43 9.33
CA SER A 201 17.43 -6.24 9.61
C SER A 201 17.60 -5.75 11.07
N SER A 202 17.69 -4.43 11.21
CA SER A 202 17.99 -3.76 12.49
C SER A 202 17.02 -4.17 13.61
N PRO A 203 17.51 -4.50 14.82
CA PRO A 203 16.66 -4.82 15.97
C PRO A 203 15.85 -3.62 16.47
N LYS A 204 16.17 -2.40 16.02
CA LYS A 204 15.39 -1.19 16.30
C LYS A 204 14.05 -1.17 15.56
N LEU A 205 13.95 -1.91 14.45
CA LEU A 205 12.72 -2.02 13.67
C LEU A 205 11.82 -3.09 14.28
N LYS A 206 10.92 -2.66 15.17
CA LYS A 206 9.95 -3.57 15.80
C LYS A 206 8.72 -3.71 14.92
N SER A 207 8.47 -4.92 14.42
CA SER A 207 7.25 -5.21 13.67
C SER A 207 6.88 -6.69 13.80
N PRO A 208 5.62 -7.00 14.14
CA PRO A 208 5.16 -8.38 14.24
C PRO A 208 5.28 -9.13 12.90
N PHE A 209 5.16 -8.42 11.77
CA PHE A 209 5.38 -8.99 10.44
C PHE A 209 6.84 -9.38 10.22
N LEU A 210 7.77 -8.53 10.67
CA LEU A 210 9.20 -8.78 10.53
C LEU A 210 9.65 -9.95 11.40
N ASP A 211 9.10 -10.09 12.61
CA ASP A 211 9.40 -11.21 13.49
C ASP A 211 8.97 -12.55 12.88
N VAL A 212 7.77 -12.61 12.29
CA VAL A 212 7.32 -13.78 11.50
C VAL A 212 8.26 -14.05 10.33
N ALA A 213 8.65 -13.00 9.60
CA ALA A 213 9.54 -13.14 8.45
C ALA A 213 10.94 -13.62 8.83
N LYS A 214 11.48 -13.22 9.98
CA LYS A 214 12.77 -13.71 10.49
C LYS A 214 12.73 -15.21 10.80
N VAL A 215 11.62 -15.69 11.37
CA VAL A 215 11.40 -17.13 11.62
C VAL A 215 11.33 -17.88 10.28
N LEU A 216 10.58 -17.36 9.31
CA LEU A 216 10.53 -17.93 7.96
C LEU A 216 11.90 -17.94 7.28
N ALA A 217 12.63 -16.82 7.29
CA ALA A 217 13.95 -16.70 6.72
C ALA A 217 14.93 -17.70 7.34
N ALA A 218 14.93 -17.81 8.68
CA ALA A 218 15.74 -18.79 9.39
C ALA A 218 15.38 -20.22 8.99
N TYR A 219 14.09 -20.53 8.80
CA TYR A 219 13.69 -21.84 8.29
C TYR A 219 14.21 -22.07 6.86
N MET A 220 14.03 -21.11 5.95
CA MET A 220 14.39 -21.26 4.54
C MET A 220 15.91 -21.41 4.32
N THR A 221 16.75 -20.73 5.11
CA THR A 221 18.21 -20.69 4.91
C THR A 221 19.00 -21.70 5.76
N SER A 222 18.36 -22.48 6.63
CA SER A 222 19.06 -23.37 7.56
C SER A 222 19.14 -24.84 7.11
N ASP A 223 20.01 -25.61 7.77
CA ASP A 223 20.09 -27.07 7.62
C ASP A 223 18.85 -27.80 8.17
N ALA A 224 18.77 -29.11 7.94
CA ALA A 224 17.63 -29.93 8.35
C ALA A 224 17.40 -29.97 9.88
N ALA A 225 18.47 -29.98 10.67
CA ALA A 225 18.37 -30.03 12.13
C ALA A 225 17.83 -28.71 12.70
N MET A 226 18.29 -27.59 12.16
CA MET A 226 17.86 -26.26 12.56
C MET A 226 16.44 -25.94 12.02
N LYS A 227 16.09 -26.39 10.81
CA LYS A 227 14.71 -26.34 10.29
C LYS A 227 13.72 -27.00 11.25
N LYS A 228 14.05 -28.19 11.76
CA LYS A 228 13.24 -28.89 12.75
C LYS A 228 13.09 -28.07 14.04
N LYS A 229 14.19 -27.52 14.58
CA LYS A 229 14.16 -26.65 15.78
C LYS A 229 13.30 -25.39 15.58
N VAL A 230 13.38 -24.75 14.42
CA VAL A 230 12.58 -23.56 14.11
C VAL A 230 11.10 -23.91 14.02
N ALA A 231 10.76 -25.02 13.34
CA ALA A 231 9.38 -25.49 13.18
C ALA A 231 8.74 -25.86 14.52
N GLU A 232 9.43 -26.65 15.36
CA GLU A 232 8.94 -27.12 16.65
C GLU A 232 9.01 -26.06 17.76
N GLY A 233 9.88 -25.04 17.59
CA GLY A 233 10.07 -23.96 18.53
C GLY A 233 9.34 -22.68 18.13
N ALA A 234 10.07 -21.77 17.49
CA ALA A 234 9.61 -20.40 17.23
C ALA A 234 8.34 -20.35 16.36
N TRP A 235 8.26 -21.18 15.31
CA TRP A 235 7.08 -21.25 14.44
C TRP A 235 5.86 -21.78 15.18
N PHE A 236 6.01 -22.87 15.94
CA PHE A 236 4.95 -23.43 16.78
C PHE A 236 4.39 -22.38 17.74
N GLN A 237 5.25 -21.63 18.43
CA GLN A 237 4.82 -20.57 19.35
C GLN A 237 4.02 -19.46 18.65
N ILE A 238 4.44 -19.03 17.45
CA ILE A 238 3.69 -18.05 16.65
C ILE A 238 2.31 -18.62 16.29
N MET A 239 2.25 -19.84 15.77
CA MET A 239 0.99 -20.45 15.33
C MET A 239 0.02 -20.68 16.50
N HIS A 240 0.50 -21.27 17.58
CA HIS A 240 -0.32 -21.56 18.76
C HIS A 240 -0.81 -20.28 19.44
N SER A 241 0.04 -19.26 19.61
CA SER A 241 -0.42 -17.99 20.19
C SER A 241 -1.41 -17.28 19.28
N THR A 242 -1.18 -17.26 17.97
CA THR A 242 -2.01 -16.49 17.01
C THR A 242 -3.38 -17.10 16.75
N PHE A 243 -3.50 -18.44 16.79
CA PHE A 243 -4.69 -19.16 16.33
C PHE A 243 -5.42 -19.95 17.39
N GLU A 244 -4.82 -20.22 18.55
CA GLU A 244 -5.50 -20.96 19.61
C GLU A 244 -6.35 -20.00 20.45
N ASP A 245 -7.66 -20.05 20.24
CA ASP A 245 -8.61 -19.28 21.02
C ASP A 245 -8.60 -19.78 22.48
N SER A 246 -8.44 -18.87 23.45
CA SER A 246 -8.52 -19.12 24.90
C SER A 246 -9.94 -19.49 25.38
N SER A 247 -10.76 -20.10 24.51
CA SER A 247 -12.16 -20.46 24.75
C SER A 247 -12.37 -21.63 25.73
N ALA A 248 -11.30 -22.20 26.28
CA ALA A 248 -11.37 -23.28 27.26
C ALA A 248 -11.20 -22.79 28.71
N LYS A 249 -11.89 -21.71 29.15
CA LYS A 249 -12.39 -21.55 30.54
C LYS A 249 -13.18 -20.25 30.78
N ARG A 250 -14.50 -20.45 30.91
CA ARG A 250 -15.46 -19.79 31.83
C ARG A 250 -15.74 -18.28 31.68
N ARG A 251 -17.04 -18.00 31.45
CA ARG A 251 -17.89 -16.97 32.08
C ARG A 251 -17.26 -15.59 32.30
N ASN A 252 -17.76 -14.64 31.50
CA ASN A 252 -18.19 -13.30 31.94
C ASN A 252 -17.35 -12.64 33.05
N ASP A 253 -16.28 -11.94 32.67
CA ASP A 253 -15.84 -10.72 33.34
C ASP A 253 -14.81 -9.99 32.46
N GLY A 254 -15.26 -8.93 31.77
CA GLY A 254 -14.52 -7.72 31.37
C GLY A 254 -13.03 -7.73 30.96
N SER A 255 -12.38 -8.85 30.61
CA SER A 255 -10.91 -8.92 30.48
C SER A 255 -10.38 -9.17 29.07
N SER A 256 -11.16 -8.96 28.01
CA SER A 256 -10.71 -9.23 26.63
C SER A 256 -9.48 -8.40 26.20
N VAL A 257 -9.18 -7.31 26.92
CA VAL A 257 -8.07 -6.41 26.62
C VAL A 257 -6.72 -6.92 27.16
N ARG A 258 -6.69 -7.76 28.21
CA ARG A 258 -5.42 -8.19 28.84
C ARG A 258 -4.74 -9.37 28.12
N ASP A 259 -5.50 -10.25 27.47
CA ASP A 259 -4.93 -11.41 26.77
C ASP A 259 -4.22 -11.06 25.44
N HIS A 260 -4.46 -9.86 24.89
CA HIS A 260 -3.77 -9.40 23.68
C HIS A 260 -2.28 -9.10 23.91
N SER A 261 -1.80 -9.06 25.16
CA SER A 261 -0.42 -8.72 25.51
C SER A 261 0.61 -9.84 25.27
N LYS A 262 0.17 -11.06 24.95
CA LYS A 262 1.04 -12.22 24.65
C LYS A 262 1.14 -12.57 23.17
N LEU A 263 0.35 -11.92 22.32
CA LEU A 263 0.32 -12.22 20.89
C LEU A 263 1.46 -11.51 20.17
N LEU A 264 2.37 -12.30 19.59
CA LEU A 264 3.45 -11.78 18.75
C LEU A 264 2.88 -11.14 17.46
N ILE A 265 1.75 -11.66 16.95
CA ILE A 265 0.98 -11.08 15.86
C ILE A 265 -0.51 -11.42 16.05
N SER A 266 -1.42 -10.54 15.64
CA SER A 266 -2.86 -10.85 15.65
C SER A 266 -3.26 -11.76 14.49
N ARG A 267 -4.30 -12.58 14.68
CA ARG A 267 -4.85 -13.45 13.62
C ARG A 267 -5.17 -12.69 12.34
N SER A 268 -5.78 -11.50 12.44
CA SER A 268 -6.12 -10.68 11.28
C SER A 268 -4.88 -10.18 10.53
N HIS A 269 -3.84 -9.76 11.24
CA HIS A 269 -2.58 -9.33 10.62
C HIS A 269 -1.84 -10.49 9.96
N PHE A 270 -1.77 -11.66 10.61
CA PHE A 270 -1.13 -12.83 10.03
C PHE A 270 -1.82 -13.28 8.74
N LEU A 271 -3.16 -13.33 8.72
CA LEU A 271 -3.93 -13.66 7.52
C LEU A 271 -3.75 -12.62 6.40
N ARG A 272 -3.56 -11.33 6.72
CA ARG A 272 -3.24 -10.29 5.72
C ARG A 272 -1.87 -10.54 5.09
N LEU A 273 -0.87 -10.91 5.90
CA LEU A 273 0.47 -11.24 5.40
C LEU A 273 0.41 -12.46 4.45
N LEU A 274 -0.26 -13.53 4.85
CA LEU A 274 -0.40 -14.74 4.01
C LEU A 274 -1.07 -14.46 2.66
N ARG A 275 -2.02 -13.52 2.58
CA ARG A 275 -2.67 -13.16 1.31
C ARG A 275 -1.71 -12.52 0.30
N LEU A 276 -0.65 -11.87 0.78
CA LEU A 276 0.34 -11.19 -0.05
C LEU A 276 1.54 -12.09 -0.41
N ILE A 277 1.77 -13.17 0.33
CA ILE A 277 2.84 -14.12 0.01
C ILE A 277 2.43 -14.95 -1.22
N LYS A 278 3.32 -15.00 -2.21
CA LYS A 278 3.12 -15.65 -3.53
C LYS A 278 4.32 -16.51 -3.95
N VAL A 279 5.23 -16.82 -3.04
CA VAL A 279 6.40 -17.68 -3.31
C VAL A 279 5.92 -18.97 -4.00
N ARG A 280 6.40 -19.19 -5.22
CA ARG A 280 6.27 -20.47 -5.92
C ARG A 280 7.55 -21.26 -5.65
N ASP A 281 7.38 -22.53 -5.28
CA ASP A 281 8.47 -23.51 -5.28
C ASP A 281 9.05 -23.69 -6.69
#